data_AF-A0AB38RLZ5-F1
#
_entry.id   AF-A0AB38RLZ5-F1
#
_cell.length_a   1.000
_cell.length_b   1.000
_cell.length_c   1.000
_cell.angle_alpha   90.00
_cell.angle_beta   90.00
_cell.angle_gamma   90.00
#
_symmetry.space_group_name_H-M   'P 1'
#
loop_
_entity.id
_entity.type
_entity.pdbx_description
1 polymer ?
#
loop_
_entity_poly.entity_id
_entity_poly.type
_entity_poly.pdbx_seq_one_letter_code
_entity_poly.pdbx_strand_id
1 'polypeptide(L)'
;MTVSAATEWEQAADAVRTAADELRTSDSSEIRAWAKKNKLLSRSMWPKVKRELVKQLDLDYDVLRDAEATKRKKEIAEAAATAPLVELFAAGDERGSFAVLGPVDDAAWYGTFHKNDTVFKEGNQRSADDSAAGKAVFLAGKAREDANVPAVRLLLHISNPEIDGNSLAGMAAKHGVALDLDITDNNRAVDWCEEPGYQAWQAIRLSDLFIEDES
;
A
#
# COMPACT_ATOMS: atom_id res chain seq x y z
N MET A 1 23.11 14.09 -26.29
CA MET A 1 23.15 12.90 -27.18
C MET A 1 22.13 11.91 -26.66
N THR A 2 21.06 11.65 -27.41
CA THR A 2 20.07 10.61 -27.11
C THR A 2 20.68 9.25 -27.43
N VAL A 3 20.70 8.35 -26.46
CA VAL A 3 21.15 6.95 -26.65
C VAL A 3 20.20 6.28 -27.66
N SER A 4 20.75 5.53 -28.61
CA SER A 4 19.94 4.85 -29.62
C SER A 4 19.17 3.67 -29.00
N ALA A 5 18.02 3.31 -29.56
CA ALA A 5 17.23 2.18 -29.07
C ALA A 5 18.01 0.85 -29.12
N ALA A 6 18.91 0.67 -30.09
CA ALA A 6 19.77 -0.53 -30.20
C ALA A 6 20.75 -0.61 -29.02
N THR A 7 21.37 0.51 -28.66
CA THR A 7 22.28 0.61 -27.52
C THR A 7 21.55 0.32 -26.20
N GLU A 8 20.32 0.80 -26.04
CA GLU A 8 19.49 0.48 -24.87
C GLU A 8 19.15 -1.02 -24.78
N TRP A 9 18.92 -1.69 -25.90
CA TRP A 9 18.67 -3.15 -25.95
C TRP A 9 19.92 -3.95 -25.57
N GLU A 10 21.09 -3.59 -26.10
CA GLU A 10 22.37 -4.21 -25.73
C GLU A 10 22.65 -4.01 -24.24
N GLN A 11 22.47 -2.79 -23.72
CA GLN A 11 22.64 -2.50 -22.31
C GLN A 11 21.72 -3.34 -21.42
N ALA A 12 20.44 -3.48 -21.79
CA ALA A 12 19.50 -4.32 -21.04
C ALA A 12 19.91 -5.80 -21.07
N ALA A 13 20.31 -6.30 -22.25
CA ALA A 13 20.72 -7.68 -22.43
C ALA A 13 21.98 -8.03 -21.63
N ASP A 14 22.99 -7.16 -21.66
CA ASP A 14 24.24 -7.36 -20.93
C ASP A 14 24.04 -7.25 -19.41
N ALA A 15 23.18 -6.33 -18.94
CA ALA A 15 22.86 -6.22 -17.53
C ALA A 15 22.16 -7.49 -17.00
N VAL A 16 21.15 -8.00 -17.72
CA VAL A 16 20.45 -9.24 -17.34
C VAL A 16 21.40 -10.43 -17.38
N ARG A 17 22.26 -10.54 -18.41
CA ARG A 17 23.25 -11.62 -18.52
C ARG A 17 24.23 -11.63 -17.35
N THR A 18 24.72 -10.45 -16.98
CA THR A 18 25.69 -10.28 -15.89
C THR A 18 25.10 -10.66 -14.54
N ALA A 19 23.82 -10.36 -14.32
CA ALA A 19 23.11 -10.64 -13.08
C ALA A 19 22.27 -11.93 -13.13
N ALA A 20 22.48 -12.81 -14.12
CA ALA A 20 21.60 -13.94 -14.40
C ALA A 20 21.40 -14.87 -13.20
N ASP A 21 22.47 -15.19 -12.47
CA ASP A 21 22.41 -16.12 -11.34
C ASP A 21 21.68 -15.52 -10.13
N GLU A 22 21.85 -14.21 -9.89
CA GLU A 22 21.11 -13.47 -8.85
C GLU A 22 19.61 -13.44 -9.21
N LEU A 23 19.28 -13.01 -10.42
CA LEU A 23 17.92 -12.76 -10.86
C LEU A 23 17.05 -14.01 -10.94
N ARG A 24 17.63 -15.20 -11.15
CA ARG A 24 16.89 -16.47 -11.17
C ARG A 24 16.31 -16.87 -9.82
N THR A 25 16.94 -16.44 -8.74
CA THR A 25 16.50 -16.77 -7.37
C THR A 25 15.76 -15.62 -6.70
N SER A 26 15.75 -14.44 -7.32
CA SER A 26 15.16 -13.25 -6.76
C SER A 26 13.64 -13.23 -6.84
N ASP A 27 13.01 -12.64 -5.84
CA ASP A 27 11.59 -12.29 -5.89
C ASP A 27 11.32 -11.03 -6.74
N SER A 28 10.05 -10.74 -7.00
CA SER A 28 9.68 -9.58 -7.83
C SER A 28 10.11 -8.22 -7.24
N SER A 29 10.30 -8.13 -5.93
CA SER A 29 10.74 -6.91 -5.25
C SER A 29 12.25 -6.71 -5.39
N GLU A 30 13.02 -7.80 -5.27
CA GLU A 30 14.47 -7.84 -5.43
C GLU A 30 14.86 -7.53 -6.87
N ILE A 31 14.17 -8.11 -7.86
CA ILE A 31 14.39 -7.80 -9.29
C ILE A 31 14.15 -6.30 -9.55
N ARG A 32 13.09 -5.73 -8.95
CA ARG A 32 12.78 -4.31 -9.11
C ARG A 32 13.81 -3.42 -8.42
N ALA A 33 14.30 -3.82 -7.25
CA ALA A 33 15.35 -3.12 -6.52
C ALA A 33 16.68 -3.15 -7.28
N TRP A 34 17.05 -4.31 -7.86
CA TRP A 34 18.18 -4.46 -8.76
C TRP A 34 18.07 -3.53 -9.96
N ALA A 35 16.91 -3.49 -10.64
CA ALA A 35 16.71 -2.62 -11.79
C ALA A 35 16.82 -1.13 -11.41
N LYS A 36 16.30 -0.75 -10.24
CA LYS A 36 16.44 0.62 -9.70
C LYS A 36 17.91 0.97 -9.41
N LYS A 37 18.63 0.08 -8.72
CA LYS A 37 20.05 0.25 -8.37
C LYS A 37 20.92 0.43 -9.62
N ASN A 38 20.61 -0.30 -10.68
CA ASN A 38 21.32 -0.24 -11.97
C ASN A 38 20.79 0.85 -12.93
N LYS A 39 19.86 1.72 -12.48
CA LYS A 39 19.25 2.79 -13.29
C LYS A 39 18.51 2.29 -14.54
N LEU A 40 18.00 1.06 -14.49
CA LEU A 40 17.25 0.40 -15.57
C LEU A 40 15.73 0.52 -15.42
N LEU A 41 15.25 1.12 -14.33
CA LEU A 41 13.82 1.29 -14.05
C LEU A 41 13.17 2.49 -14.77
N SER A 42 13.75 2.93 -15.90
CA SER A 42 13.19 4.03 -16.69
C SER A 42 12.05 3.53 -17.60
N ARG A 43 11.23 4.47 -18.09
CA ARG A 43 10.12 4.15 -19.01
C ARG A 43 10.59 3.46 -20.31
N SER A 44 11.79 3.78 -20.79
CA SER A 44 12.37 3.18 -22.01
C SER A 44 13.08 1.85 -21.73
N MET A 45 13.77 1.73 -20.59
CA MET A 45 14.62 0.58 -20.28
C MET A 45 13.84 -0.58 -19.67
N TRP A 46 12.87 -0.30 -18.80
CA TRP A 46 12.19 -1.34 -18.03
C TRP A 46 11.46 -2.39 -18.90
N PRO A 47 10.72 -2.01 -19.96
CA PRO A 47 10.15 -3.00 -20.87
C PRO A 47 11.20 -3.87 -21.57
N LYS A 48 12.39 -3.31 -21.89
CA LYS A 48 13.50 -4.05 -22.51
C LYS A 48 14.10 -5.06 -21.54
N VAL A 49 14.32 -4.65 -20.29
CA VAL A 49 14.78 -5.54 -19.22
C VAL A 49 13.82 -6.70 -19.02
N LYS A 50 12.51 -6.44 -18.89
CA LYS A 50 11.51 -7.52 -18.78
C LYS A 50 11.59 -8.50 -19.94
N ARG A 51 11.74 -8.00 -21.17
CA ARG A 51 11.86 -8.85 -22.35
C ARG A 51 13.11 -9.72 -22.32
N GLU A 52 14.23 -9.19 -21.83
CA GLU A 52 15.47 -9.94 -21.67
C GLU A 52 15.43 -10.93 -20.49
N LEU A 53 14.70 -10.64 -19.40
CA LEU A 53 14.42 -11.61 -18.33
C LEU A 53 13.71 -12.85 -18.88
N VAL A 54 12.64 -12.64 -19.68
CA VAL A 54 11.92 -13.74 -20.34
C VAL A 54 12.84 -14.47 -21.32
N LYS A 55 13.55 -13.73 -22.19
CA LYS A 55 14.36 -14.32 -23.25
C LYS A 55 15.58 -15.10 -22.76
N GLN A 56 16.26 -14.63 -21.71
CA GLN A 56 17.53 -15.22 -21.24
C GLN A 56 17.33 -16.16 -20.05
N LEU A 57 16.32 -15.92 -19.20
CA LEU A 57 16.14 -16.62 -17.93
C LEU A 57 14.80 -17.36 -17.83
N ASP A 58 13.92 -17.27 -18.84
CA ASP A 58 12.54 -17.76 -18.80
C ASP A 58 11.74 -17.19 -17.61
N LEU A 59 12.04 -15.94 -17.25
CA LEU A 59 11.48 -15.28 -16.08
C LEU A 59 10.56 -14.12 -16.50
N ASP A 60 9.25 -14.32 -16.39
CA ASP A 60 8.25 -13.27 -16.57
C ASP A 60 8.01 -12.53 -15.24
N TYR A 61 8.53 -11.30 -15.18
CA TYR A 61 8.42 -10.43 -14.02
C TYR A 61 6.97 -10.14 -13.61
N ASP A 62 6.08 -9.91 -14.58
CA ASP A 62 4.70 -9.52 -14.26
C ASP A 62 3.92 -10.73 -13.74
N VAL A 63 4.12 -11.90 -14.34
CA VAL A 63 3.54 -13.17 -13.85
C VAL A 63 4.06 -13.50 -12.44
N LEU A 64 5.36 -13.38 -12.20
CA LEU A 64 5.96 -13.60 -10.88
C LEU A 64 5.34 -12.67 -9.83
N ARG A 65 5.29 -11.35 -10.14
CA ARG A 65 4.74 -10.34 -9.24
C ARG A 65 3.27 -10.61 -8.90
N ASP A 66 2.47 -10.99 -9.89
CA ASP A 66 1.05 -11.23 -9.71
C ASP A 66 0.79 -12.55 -8.95
N ALA A 67 1.62 -13.57 -9.16
CA ALA A 67 1.62 -14.81 -8.38
C ALA A 67 1.99 -14.57 -6.91
N GLU A 68 3.04 -13.78 -6.64
CA GLU A 68 3.44 -13.38 -5.29
C GLU A 68 2.36 -12.55 -4.59
N ALA A 69 1.73 -11.62 -5.31
CA ALA A 69 0.61 -10.84 -4.77
C ALA A 69 -0.58 -11.74 -4.40
N THR A 70 -0.89 -12.72 -5.24
CA THR A 70 -1.96 -13.69 -4.99
C THR A 70 -1.64 -14.58 -3.80
N LYS A 71 -0.41 -15.11 -3.73
CA LYS A 71 0.07 -15.92 -2.61
C LYS A 71 -0.02 -15.13 -1.30
N ARG A 72 0.47 -13.89 -1.27
CA ARG A 72 0.42 -13.04 -0.08
C ARG A 72 -1.02 -12.76 0.36
N LYS A 73 -1.93 -12.45 -0.57
CA LYS A 73 -3.36 -12.27 -0.25
C LYS A 73 -3.94 -13.52 0.41
N LYS A 74 -3.61 -14.71 -0.10
CA LYS A 74 -4.07 -15.98 0.46
C LYS A 74 -3.50 -16.23 1.87
N GLU A 75 -2.20 -16.04 2.07
CA GLU A 75 -1.55 -16.21 3.38
C GLU A 75 -2.13 -15.26 4.43
N ILE A 76 -2.40 -14.01 4.05
CA ILE A 76 -3.03 -13.03 4.95
C ILE A 76 -4.49 -13.41 5.24
N ALA A 77 -5.25 -13.88 4.25
CA ALA A 77 -6.62 -14.35 4.48
C ALA A 77 -6.67 -15.56 5.43
N GLU A 78 -5.74 -16.51 5.29
CA GLU A 78 -5.62 -17.66 6.19
C GLU A 78 -5.23 -17.23 7.61
N ALA A 79 -4.25 -16.34 7.75
CA ALA A 79 -3.84 -15.79 9.05
C ALA A 79 -4.93 -14.94 9.71
N ALA A 80 -5.74 -14.24 8.91
CA ALA A 80 -6.80 -13.35 9.38
C ALA A 80 -7.94 -14.08 10.09
N ALA A 81 -8.15 -15.38 9.83
CA ALA A 81 -9.24 -16.17 10.41
C ALA A 81 -9.26 -16.20 11.95
N THR A 82 -8.11 -15.97 12.58
CA THR A 82 -7.98 -15.88 14.06
C THR A 82 -7.28 -14.60 14.50
N ALA A 83 -7.11 -13.66 13.57
CA ALA A 83 -6.39 -12.42 13.84
C ALA A 83 -7.26 -11.43 14.63
N PRO A 84 -6.64 -10.63 15.50
CA PRO A 84 -7.35 -9.57 16.20
C PRO A 84 -7.89 -8.54 15.21
N LEU A 85 -9.00 -7.92 15.59
CA LEU A 85 -9.73 -6.95 14.79
C LEU A 85 -9.33 -5.53 15.17
N VAL A 86 -8.97 -4.75 14.16
CA VAL A 86 -8.75 -3.30 14.25
C VAL A 86 -9.92 -2.62 13.57
N GLU A 87 -10.50 -1.62 14.23
CA GLU A 87 -11.58 -0.80 13.67
C GLU A 87 -11.07 0.63 13.47
N LEU A 88 -11.22 1.16 12.26
CA LEU A 88 -10.81 2.54 11.94
C LEU A 88 -11.87 3.24 11.09
N PHE A 89 -12.01 4.54 11.32
CA PHE A 89 -12.78 5.45 10.47
C PHE A 89 -11.80 6.36 9.73
N ALA A 90 -11.95 6.53 8.42
CA ALA A 90 -11.05 7.40 7.64
C ALA A 90 -11.83 8.37 6.75
N ALA A 91 -11.34 9.60 6.66
CA ALA A 91 -11.85 10.60 5.74
C ALA A 91 -10.71 11.48 5.23
N GLY A 92 -10.82 11.89 3.97
CA GLY A 92 -10.02 12.98 3.41
C GLY A 92 -10.92 14.16 3.05
N ASP A 93 -10.32 15.33 2.90
CA ASP A 93 -10.97 16.52 2.35
C ASP A 93 -10.14 17.05 1.18
N GLU A 94 -10.81 17.43 0.09
CA GLU A 94 -10.17 18.00 -1.08
C GLU A 94 -9.37 19.30 -0.81
N ARG A 95 -9.66 20.00 0.29
CA ARG A 95 -8.90 21.14 0.83
C ARG A 95 -7.53 20.74 1.38
N GLY A 96 -7.27 19.45 1.55
CA GLY A 96 -5.96 18.91 1.90
C GLY A 96 -5.81 18.43 3.33
N SER A 97 -6.90 18.24 4.07
CA SER A 97 -6.90 17.61 5.39
C SER A 97 -7.31 16.14 5.31
N PHE A 98 -6.97 15.40 6.36
CA PHE A 98 -7.39 14.02 6.55
C PHE A 98 -7.54 13.71 8.04
N ALA A 99 -8.33 12.68 8.32
CA ALA A 99 -8.41 12.08 9.63
C ALA A 99 -8.55 10.56 9.55
N VAL A 100 -7.97 9.89 10.54
CA VAL A 100 -8.16 8.49 10.86
C VAL A 100 -8.49 8.42 12.35
N LEU A 101 -9.64 7.89 12.70
CA LEU A 101 -10.09 7.69 14.08
C LEU A 101 -9.99 6.21 14.44
N GLY A 102 -9.73 5.94 15.72
CA GLY A 102 -9.88 4.61 16.30
C GLY A 102 -11.33 4.34 16.73
N PRO A 103 -11.56 3.26 17.50
CA PRO A 103 -12.87 2.97 18.08
C PRO A 103 -13.27 3.94 19.20
N VAL A 104 -12.29 4.62 19.81
CA VAL A 104 -12.51 5.67 20.80
C VAL A 104 -12.75 7.01 20.09
N ASP A 105 -13.51 7.91 20.71
CA ASP A 105 -13.97 9.19 20.14
C ASP A 105 -12.88 10.22 19.76
N ASP A 106 -11.61 9.87 19.90
CA ASP A 106 -10.46 10.72 19.58
C ASP A 106 -9.77 10.29 18.29
N ALA A 107 -9.23 11.27 17.55
CA ALA A 107 -8.48 11.00 16.33
C ALA A 107 -7.21 10.17 16.61
N ALA A 108 -7.07 9.03 15.96
CA ALA A 108 -5.82 8.28 15.99
C ALA A 108 -4.71 9.00 15.20
N TRP A 109 -5.08 9.65 14.10
CA TRP A 109 -4.17 10.41 13.24
C TRP A 109 -4.94 11.44 12.41
N TYR A 110 -4.63 12.73 12.54
CA TYR A 110 -5.22 13.75 11.68
C TYR A 110 -4.24 14.89 11.38
N GLY A 111 -4.55 15.66 10.33
CA GLY A 111 -3.79 16.83 9.93
C GLY A 111 -3.90 17.09 8.44
N THR A 112 -2.87 17.69 7.85
CA THR A 112 -2.83 18.00 6.42
C THR A 112 -1.96 17.03 5.64
N PHE A 113 -2.36 16.72 4.40
CA PHE A 113 -1.54 15.93 3.49
C PHE A 113 -0.21 16.64 3.23
N HIS A 114 0.87 15.86 3.21
CA HIS A 114 2.18 16.41 2.86
C HIS A 114 2.22 16.77 1.38
N LYS A 115 2.96 17.82 1.00
CA LYS A 115 3.19 18.23 -0.40
C LYS A 115 3.76 17.15 -1.35
N ASN A 116 4.23 16.03 -0.79
CA ASN A 116 4.82 14.91 -1.52
C ASN A 116 3.91 13.67 -1.48
N ASP A 117 2.68 13.82 -1.00
CA ASP A 117 1.69 12.77 -1.05
C ASP A 117 1.44 12.42 -2.52
N THR A 118 1.63 11.15 -2.86
CA THR A 118 1.57 10.68 -4.24
C THR A 118 0.13 10.38 -4.69
N VAL A 119 -0.78 10.22 -3.72
CA VAL A 119 -2.18 9.85 -3.97
C VAL A 119 -3.04 11.12 -3.99
N PHE A 120 -2.90 11.98 -2.98
CA PHE A 120 -3.70 13.19 -2.86
C PHE A 120 -3.44 14.19 -4.00
N LYS A 121 -4.53 14.74 -4.53
CA LYS A 121 -4.59 15.81 -5.52
C LYS A 121 -5.50 16.90 -4.97
N GLU A 122 -4.97 18.10 -4.78
CA GLU A 122 -5.75 19.25 -4.30
C GLU A 122 -6.97 19.50 -5.19
N GLY A 123 -8.13 19.72 -4.55
CA GLY A 123 -9.41 19.89 -5.24
C GLY A 123 -10.02 18.60 -5.83
N ASN A 124 -9.57 17.43 -5.36
CA ASN A 124 -10.14 16.14 -5.76
C ASN A 124 -10.45 15.28 -4.53
N GLN A 125 -11.73 15.28 -4.14
CA GLN A 125 -12.25 14.54 -2.99
C GLN A 125 -11.90 13.04 -3.03
N ARG A 126 -12.07 12.38 -4.19
CA ARG A 126 -11.76 10.96 -4.34
C ARG A 126 -10.31 10.64 -3.99
N SER A 127 -9.38 11.49 -4.44
CA SER A 127 -7.96 11.30 -4.13
C SER A 127 -7.61 11.55 -2.65
N ALA A 128 -8.38 12.40 -1.97
CA ALA A 128 -8.25 12.63 -0.54
C ALA A 128 -8.70 11.39 0.24
N ASP A 129 -9.87 10.84 -0.10
CA ASP A 129 -10.40 9.61 0.50
C ASP A 129 -9.48 8.41 0.26
N ASP A 130 -8.99 8.23 -0.98
CA ASP A 130 -8.02 7.17 -1.31
C ASP A 130 -6.74 7.29 -0.46
N SER A 131 -6.24 8.52 -0.25
CA SER A 131 -5.05 8.75 0.57
C SER A 131 -5.34 8.50 2.06
N ALA A 132 -6.49 8.94 2.57
CA ALA A 132 -6.91 8.68 3.95
C ALA A 132 -7.09 7.18 4.22
N ALA A 133 -7.72 6.44 3.31
CA ALA A 133 -7.84 4.98 3.40
C ALA A 133 -6.47 4.28 3.43
N GLY A 134 -5.53 4.74 2.59
CA GLY A 134 -4.14 4.24 2.61
C GLY A 134 -3.43 4.51 3.94
N LYS A 135 -3.71 5.64 4.59
CA LYS A 135 -3.20 5.96 5.93
C LYS A 135 -3.80 5.05 7.01
N ALA A 136 -5.09 4.74 6.94
CA ALA A 136 -5.72 3.79 7.86
C ALA A 136 -5.13 2.38 7.71
N VAL A 137 -4.93 1.91 6.48
CA VAL A 137 -4.23 0.65 6.20
C VAL A 137 -2.81 0.63 6.77
N PHE A 138 -2.06 1.73 6.59
CA PHE A 138 -0.73 1.87 7.18
C PHE A 138 -0.78 1.78 8.72
N LEU A 139 -1.74 2.46 9.35
CA LEU A 139 -1.92 2.46 10.79
C LEU A 139 -2.25 1.06 11.33
N ALA A 140 -3.16 0.34 10.69
CA ALA A 140 -3.46 -1.06 11.04
C ALA A 140 -2.21 -1.96 10.91
N GLY A 141 -1.39 -1.74 9.86
CA GLY A 141 -0.10 -2.42 9.72
C GLY A 141 0.87 -2.12 10.86
N LYS A 142 0.83 -0.91 11.44
CA LYS A 142 1.60 -0.55 12.63
C LYS A 142 1.06 -1.21 13.89
N ALA A 143 -0.25 -1.26 14.08
CA ALA A 143 -0.86 -2.02 15.18
C ALA A 143 -0.49 -3.50 15.13
N ARG A 144 -0.48 -4.12 13.94
CA ARG A 144 0.01 -5.49 13.73
C ARG A 144 1.47 -5.67 14.16
N GLU A 145 2.36 -4.76 13.75
CA GLU A 145 3.78 -4.80 14.11
C GLU A 145 3.98 -4.69 15.63
N ASP A 146 3.24 -3.78 16.27
CA ASP A 146 3.28 -3.56 17.73
C ASP A 146 2.77 -4.78 18.52
N ALA A 147 1.68 -5.38 18.07
CA ALA A 147 1.13 -6.61 18.63
C ALA A 147 1.96 -7.87 18.32
N ASN A 148 2.95 -7.77 17.42
CA ASN A 148 3.80 -8.87 16.98
C ASN A 148 3.02 -10.11 16.49
N VAL A 149 1.97 -9.86 15.69
CA VAL A 149 1.13 -10.90 15.09
C VAL A 149 1.38 -11.01 13.57
N PRO A 150 1.15 -12.18 12.96
CA PRO A 150 1.39 -12.36 11.51
C PRO A 150 0.44 -11.53 10.64
N ALA A 151 -0.79 -11.31 11.11
CA ALA A 151 -1.81 -10.52 10.43
C ALA A 151 -2.78 -9.86 11.42
N VAL A 152 -3.49 -8.84 10.95
CA VAL A 152 -4.66 -8.24 11.61
C VAL A 152 -5.82 -8.17 10.63
N ARG A 153 -7.06 -8.22 11.13
CA ARG A 153 -8.23 -7.79 10.37
C ARG A 153 -8.42 -6.29 10.56
N LEU A 154 -8.78 -5.59 9.51
CA LEU A 154 -9.14 -4.17 9.55
C LEU A 154 -10.56 -4.02 9.06
N LEU A 155 -11.47 -3.57 9.92
CA LEU A 155 -12.74 -2.99 9.53
C LEU A 155 -12.52 -1.49 9.29
N LEU A 156 -12.62 -1.07 8.02
CA LEU A 156 -12.44 0.33 7.62
C LEU A 156 -13.78 0.95 7.25
N HIS A 157 -14.18 1.97 7.99
CA HIS A 157 -15.34 2.81 7.68
C HIS A 157 -14.91 4.00 6.83
N ILE A 158 -15.55 4.19 5.68
CA ILE A 158 -15.32 5.31 4.78
C ILE A 158 -16.61 5.76 4.10
N SER A 159 -16.72 7.04 3.75
CA SER A 159 -17.93 7.58 3.12
C SER A 159 -17.95 7.50 1.60
N ASN A 160 -16.82 7.26 0.97
CA ASN A 160 -16.71 7.29 -0.49
C ASN A 160 -17.04 5.91 -1.11
N PRO A 161 -18.19 5.75 -1.80
CA PRO A 161 -18.57 4.48 -2.43
C PRO A 161 -17.74 4.13 -3.68
N GLU A 162 -16.99 5.09 -4.24
CA GLU A 162 -16.21 4.91 -5.47
C GLU A 162 -14.75 4.47 -5.24
N ILE A 163 -14.42 4.14 -3.99
CA ILE A 163 -13.08 3.65 -3.63
C ILE A 163 -12.82 2.29 -4.29
N ASP A 164 -11.61 2.13 -4.85
CA ASP A 164 -11.20 0.85 -5.44
C ASP A 164 -10.77 -0.11 -4.33
N GLY A 165 -11.74 -0.85 -3.79
CA GLY A 165 -11.52 -1.83 -2.72
C GLY A 165 -10.53 -2.94 -3.10
N ASN A 166 -10.40 -3.30 -4.39
CA ASN A 166 -9.45 -4.31 -4.83
C ASN A 166 -8.00 -3.81 -4.77
N SER A 167 -7.79 -2.57 -5.21
CA SER A 167 -6.51 -1.88 -5.10
C SER A 167 -6.12 -1.69 -3.62
N LEU A 168 -7.07 -1.23 -2.80
CA LEU A 168 -6.86 -1.00 -1.37
C LEU A 168 -6.57 -2.30 -0.62
N ALA A 169 -7.31 -3.38 -0.88
CA ALA A 169 -7.04 -4.71 -0.30
C ALA A 169 -5.66 -5.25 -0.73
N GLY A 170 -5.24 -4.97 -1.98
CA GLY A 170 -3.88 -5.28 -2.45
C GLY A 170 -2.79 -4.49 -1.72
N MET A 171 -3.07 -3.23 -1.34
CA MET A 171 -2.19 -2.45 -0.48
C MET A 171 -2.17 -3.00 0.95
N ALA A 172 -3.33 -3.29 1.54
CA ALA A 172 -3.49 -3.84 2.88
C ALA A 172 -2.74 -5.16 3.06
N ALA A 173 -2.83 -6.07 2.09
CA ALA A 173 -2.11 -7.34 2.13
C ALA A 173 -0.58 -7.17 2.21
N LYS A 174 -0.01 -6.09 1.64
CA LYS A 174 1.44 -5.80 1.77
C LYS A 174 1.82 -5.38 3.20
N HIS A 175 0.88 -4.83 3.96
CA HIS A 175 1.02 -4.49 5.36
C HIS A 175 0.59 -5.61 6.31
N GLY A 176 0.29 -6.80 5.79
CA GLY A 176 -0.25 -7.92 6.57
C GLY A 176 -1.62 -7.64 7.17
N VAL A 177 -2.43 -6.84 6.49
CA VAL A 177 -3.78 -6.45 6.90
C VAL A 177 -4.79 -7.12 5.98
N ALA A 178 -5.76 -7.83 6.54
CA ALA A 178 -6.96 -8.28 5.84
C ALA A 178 -8.03 -7.20 5.96
N LEU A 179 -8.37 -6.57 4.83
CA LEU A 179 -9.31 -5.46 4.79
C LEU A 179 -10.75 -5.95 4.63
N ASP A 180 -11.62 -5.47 5.50
CA ASP A 180 -13.06 -5.38 5.33
C ASP A 180 -13.45 -3.90 5.21
N LEU A 181 -14.31 -3.58 4.26
CA LEU A 181 -14.64 -2.21 3.91
C LEU A 181 -16.13 -1.96 4.15
N ASP A 182 -16.42 -1.05 5.07
CA ASP A 182 -17.77 -0.57 5.33
C ASP A 182 -17.94 0.83 4.73
N ILE A 183 -18.84 0.94 3.74
CA ILE A 183 -19.22 2.22 3.15
C ILE A 183 -20.38 2.79 3.98
N THR A 184 -20.11 3.87 4.70
CA THR A 184 -21.06 4.44 5.66
C THR A 184 -21.17 5.95 5.55
N ASP A 185 -22.41 6.43 5.63
CA ASP A 185 -22.71 7.85 5.75
C ASP A 185 -22.40 8.38 7.17
N ASN A 186 -22.31 7.49 8.16
CA ASN A 186 -21.99 7.84 9.55
C ASN A 186 -20.49 7.71 9.82
N ASN A 187 -19.70 8.50 9.11
CA ASN A 187 -18.24 8.50 9.23
C ASN A 187 -17.75 9.70 10.04
N ARG A 188 -17.42 9.44 11.29
CA ARG A 188 -16.99 10.46 12.26
C ARG A 188 -15.63 11.09 11.93
N ALA A 189 -14.85 10.48 11.05
CA ALA A 189 -13.60 11.06 10.61
C ALA A 189 -13.81 12.31 9.74
N VAL A 190 -15.00 12.47 9.12
CA VAL A 190 -15.32 13.65 8.30
C VAL A 190 -15.25 14.93 9.11
N ASP A 191 -15.79 14.92 10.33
CA ASP A 191 -15.79 16.10 11.21
C ASP A 191 -14.36 16.54 11.57
N TRP A 192 -13.46 15.56 11.78
CA TRP A 192 -12.06 15.82 12.11
C TRP A 192 -11.23 16.38 10.94
N CYS A 193 -11.73 16.34 9.70
CA CYS A 193 -11.08 17.02 8.59
C CYS A 193 -11.18 18.55 8.71
N GLU A 194 -12.15 19.07 9.47
CA GLU A 194 -12.32 20.51 9.69
C GLU A 194 -11.61 21.01 10.95
N GLU A 195 -11.22 20.10 11.84
CA GLU A 195 -10.56 20.40 13.10
C GLU A 195 -9.14 20.96 12.88
N PRO A 196 -8.80 22.13 13.45
CA PRO A 196 -7.46 22.69 13.32
C PRO A 196 -6.44 21.86 14.10
N GLY A 197 -5.24 21.72 13.53
CA GLY A 197 -4.09 21.14 14.21
C GLY A 197 -3.54 19.89 13.54
N TYR A 198 -2.84 19.08 14.32
CA TYR A 198 -2.32 17.81 13.89
C TYR A 198 -2.15 16.87 15.09
N GLN A 199 -2.42 15.59 14.88
CA GLN A 199 -2.04 14.52 15.80
C GLN A 199 -1.37 13.42 15.02
N ALA A 200 -0.12 13.14 15.35
CA ALA A 200 0.61 12.04 14.73
C ALA A 200 0.20 10.71 15.39
N TRP A 201 0.09 9.63 14.61
CA TRP A 201 -0.28 8.32 15.12
C TRP A 201 0.66 7.78 16.21
N GLN A 202 1.91 8.25 16.26
CA GLN A 202 2.85 7.87 17.32
C GLN A 202 2.46 8.42 18.71
N ALA A 203 1.52 9.36 18.78
CA ALA A 203 1.06 9.93 20.04
C ALA A 203 0.03 9.05 20.77
N ILE A 204 -0.55 8.05 20.09
CA ILE A 204 -1.54 7.13 20.66
C ILE A 204 -0.91 5.78 21.01
N ARG A 205 -1.61 5.00 21.83
CA ARG A 205 -1.27 3.59 22.04
C ARG A 205 -1.93 2.76 20.95
N LEU A 206 -1.15 2.02 20.18
CA LEU A 206 -1.67 1.20 19.09
C LEU A 206 -2.56 0.05 19.56
N SER A 207 -2.38 -0.39 20.80
CA SER A 207 -3.26 -1.35 21.47
C SER A 207 -4.72 -0.89 21.56
N ASP A 208 -4.95 0.42 21.57
CA ASP A 208 -6.28 1.01 21.77
C ASP A 208 -7.11 0.99 20.47
N LEU A 209 -6.51 0.55 19.35
CA LEU A 209 -7.18 0.40 18.06
C LEU A 209 -7.86 -0.97 17.90
N PHE A 210 -7.55 -1.93 18.77
CA PHE A 210 -8.12 -3.26 18.72
C PHE A 210 -9.48 -3.30 19.41
N ILE A 211 -10.43 -3.99 18.80
CA ILE A 211 -11.76 -4.25 19.35
C ILE A 211 -11.96 -5.74 19.59
N GLU A 212 -12.86 -6.07 20.51
CA GLU A 212 -13.31 -7.45 20.71
C GLU A 212 -14.24 -7.85 19.55
N ASP A 213 -14.05 -9.05 19.01
CA ASP A 213 -14.94 -9.62 18.02
C ASP A 213 -16.23 -10.01 18.77
N GLU A 214 -17.34 -9.29 18.56
CA GLU A 214 -18.63 -9.71 19.10
C GLU A 214 -19.05 -11.01 18.40
N SER A 215 -18.71 -12.14 19.02
CA SER A 215 -19.05 -13.50 18.57
C SER A 215 -20.52 -13.85 18.72
#